data_AF-A0A836HC79-F1
#
_entry.id   AF-A0A836HC79-F1
#
_cell.length_a   1.000
_cell.length_b   1.000
_cell.length_c   1.000
_cell.angle_alpha   90.00
_cell.angle_beta   90.00
_cell.angle_gamma   90.00
#
_symmetry.space_group_name_H-M   'P 1'
#
loop_
_entity.id
_entity.type
_entity.pdbx_description
1 polymer ?
#
loop_
_entity_poly.entity_id
_entity_poly.type
_entity_poly.pdbx_seq_one_letter_code
_entity_poly.pdbx_strand_id
1 'polypeptide(L)'
;MPADVRHNVRRAHDVLRDIRRVRTMAQLQEACDALLTYLRTARQLVEAQAAKSAAPDTKGSPGAYVQALADPSAEAQAAMSHLKQVSLLCGAFCRRVEHVLRSTYTYADVDEATHRDLASVRVGAYMTQLTKELQHFNTPAVNRLLAAATNAGALSMTRLSVSPVDCVLSYGVGDLCDYRLCRRKRAQTYLQQLLAQPQWNAAAITQVIVSLNETLSTQVDTFAVCTGDEGVVATCIVTPLRDPISQTLIRIPARGDKCVHLELFDLESFVQATQQSSFNAVDVGAPCPICSRVAHLSSIRVDTRALEAMRSYERASAASAVSSSLPDISSPLTADCALEWNTETRTVTVVRGRRGASTGESSVGEDHEESATASRGLHNGAPEAATKKRRIEIGGHVLYAD
;
A
#
# COMPACT_ATOMS: atom_id res chain seq x y z
N MET A 1 22.24 30.38 20.49
CA MET A 1 22.16 29.22 19.56
C MET A 1 22.80 28.04 20.26
N PRO A 2 22.04 27.06 20.78
CA PRO A 2 22.63 25.95 21.52
C PRO A 2 23.37 25.02 20.54
N ALA A 3 24.55 24.57 20.96
CA ALA A 3 25.56 23.90 20.15
C ALA A 3 25.34 22.38 19.98
N ASP A 4 24.10 21.88 20.06
CA ASP A 4 23.84 20.46 20.34
C ASP A 4 23.04 19.69 19.26
N VAL A 5 23.04 20.17 18.02
CA VAL A 5 22.51 19.40 16.86
C VAL A 5 23.55 19.35 15.73
N ARG A 6 24.80 19.02 16.06
CA ARG A 6 25.70 18.39 15.09
C ARG A 6 25.40 16.90 15.06
N HIS A 7 24.15 16.55 14.71
CA HIS A 7 23.87 15.18 14.27
C HIS A 7 24.82 14.88 13.13
N ASN A 8 25.56 13.78 13.28
CA ASN A 8 26.60 13.32 12.38
C ASN A 8 25.96 13.05 11.01
N VAL A 9 25.89 14.07 10.14
CA VAL A 9 25.36 13.93 8.79
C VAL A 9 26.31 12.98 8.08
N ARG A 10 25.94 11.71 8.02
CA ARG A 10 26.68 10.69 7.29
C ARG A 10 26.89 11.23 5.88
N ARG A 11 28.15 11.31 5.46
CA ARG A 11 28.46 11.80 4.12
C ARG A 11 27.93 10.78 3.11
N ALA A 12 27.57 11.22 1.91
CA ALA A 12 27.13 10.33 0.84
C ALA A 12 28.11 9.16 0.61
N HIS A 13 29.41 9.43 0.78
CA HIS A 13 30.47 8.43 0.73
C HIS A 13 30.32 7.30 1.78
N ASP A 14 29.93 7.63 3.01
CA ASP A 14 29.76 6.64 4.07
C ASP A 14 28.58 5.71 3.75
N VAL A 15 27.46 6.29 3.29
CA VAL A 15 26.28 5.52 2.85
C VAL A 15 26.64 4.61 1.68
N LEU A 16 27.37 5.13 0.68
CA LEU A 16 27.81 4.32 -0.46
C LEU A 16 28.72 3.17 -0.04
N ARG A 17 29.63 3.41 0.91
CA ARG A 17 30.51 2.37 1.47
C ARG A 17 29.70 1.29 2.18
N ASP A 18 28.70 1.67 2.97
CA ASP A 18 27.82 0.74 3.68
C ASP A 18 27.02 -0.11 2.69
N ILE A 19 26.44 0.51 1.64
CA ILE A 19 25.77 -0.19 0.54
C ILE A 19 26.71 -1.22 -0.11
N ARG A 20 27.95 -0.84 -0.44
CA ARG A 20 28.92 -1.77 -1.08
C ARG A 20 29.29 -2.96 -0.19
N ARG A 21 29.18 -2.83 1.13
CA ARG A 21 29.53 -3.87 2.11
C ARG A 21 28.40 -4.85 2.40
N VAL A 22 27.17 -4.58 1.97
CA VAL A 22 26.01 -5.45 2.23
C VAL A 22 26.21 -6.83 1.61
N ARG A 23 26.28 -7.89 2.42
CA ARG A 23 26.34 -9.29 1.98
C ARG A 23 25.14 -10.09 2.49
N THR A 24 24.50 -9.65 3.56
CA THR A 24 23.40 -10.34 4.22
C THR A 24 22.12 -9.51 4.19
N MET A 25 20.98 -10.16 4.47
CA MET A 25 19.68 -9.46 4.58
C MET A 25 19.64 -8.48 5.75
N ALA A 26 20.30 -8.78 6.88
CA ALA A 26 20.39 -7.87 8.01
C ALA A 26 21.17 -6.60 7.64
N GLN A 27 22.32 -6.75 6.97
CA GLN A 27 23.10 -5.63 6.47
C GLN A 27 22.33 -4.82 5.42
N LEU A 28 21.45 -5.47 4.64
CA LEU A 28 20.63 -4.78 3.65
C LEU A 28 19.62 -3.86 4.31
N GLN A 29 18.98 -4.31 5.40
CA GLN A 29 18.08 -3.50 6.20
C GLN A 29 18.82 -2.29 6.80
N GLU A 30 19.96 -2.50 7.45
CA GLU A 30 20.77 -1.42 8.02
C GLU A 30 21.21 -0.38 6.96
N ALA A 31 21.63 -0.86 5.78
CA ALA A 31 22.00 0.03 4.67
C ALA A 31 20.79 0.80 4.12
N CYS A 32 19.60 0.20 4.10
CA CYS A 32 18.36 0.88 3.70
C CYS A 32 17.98 1.96 4.71
N ASP A 33 18.02 1.66 6.01
CA ASP A 33 17.72 2.61 7.07
C ASP A 33 18.71 3.80 7.06
N ALA A 34 19.99 3.53 6.83
CA ALA A 34 21.01 4.55 6.65
C ALA A 34 20.75 5.43 5.42
N LEU A 35 20.36 4.83 4.29
CA LEU A 35 19.99 5.55 3.07
C LEU A 35 18.75 6.42 3.30
N LEU A 36 17.70 5.90 3.92
CA LEU A 36 16.47 6.65 4.24
C LEU A 36 16.76 7.84 5.16
N THR A 37 17.61 7.66 6.16
CA THR A 37 18.05 8.75 7.05
C THR A 37 18.79 9.84 6.28
N TYR A 38 19.67 9.44 5.35
CA TYR A 38 20.37 10.38 4.46
C TYR A 38 19.39 11.12 3.54
N LEU A 39 18.42 10.42 2.93
CA LEU A 39 17.40 11.03 2.06
C LEU A 39 16.60 12.10 2.81
N ARG A 40 16.13 11.81 4.03
CA ARG A 40 15.37 12.77 4.85
C ARG A 40 16.21 13.99 5.21
N THR A 41 17.47 13.78 5.57
CA THR A 41 18.39 14.88 5.87
C THR A 41 18.65 15.74 4.63
N ALA A 42 18.90 15.11 3.48
CA ALA A 42 19.09 15.82 2.22
C ALA A 42 17.84 16.62 1.82
N ARG A 43 16.63 16.06 2.02
CA ARG A 43 15.37 16.77 1.79
C ARG A 43 15.28 18.03 2.64
N GLN A 44 15.49 17.91 3.96
CA GLN A 44 15.46 19.04 4.88
C GLN A 44 16.46 20.15 4.49
N LEU A 45 17.67 19.78 4.04
CA LEU A 45 18.67 20.73 3.58
C LEU A 45 18.24 21.46 2.30
N VAL A 46 17.72 20.73 1.33
CA VAL A 46 17.23 21.28 0.04
C VAL A 46 16.01 22.18 0.26
N GLU A 47 15.08 21.77 1.13
CA GLU A 47 13.91 22.58 1.51
C GLU A 47 14.32 23.86 2.26
N ALA A 48 15.29 23.78 3.16
CA ALA A 48 15.81 24.95 3.88
C ALA A 48 16.51 25.94 2.92
N GLN A 49 17.24 25.43 1.92
CA GLN A 49 17.83 26.27 0.85
C GLN A 49 16.73 26.94 0.02
N ALA A 50 15.69 26.19 -0.38
CA ALA A 50 14.56 26.74 -1.11
C ALA A 50 13.81 27.81 -0.30
N ALA A 51 13.61 27.61 1.00
CA ALA A 51 12.97 28.59 1.87
C ALA A 51 13.78 29.89 2.01
N LYS A 52 15.12 29.80 2.13
CA LYS A 52 16.01 30.98 2.17
C LYS A 52 15.92 31.80 0.90
N SER A 53 15.93 31.13 -0.26
CA SER A 53 15.81 31.81 -1.57
C SER A 53 14.45 32.47 -1.80
N ALA A 54 13.40 32.05 -1.07
CA ALA A 54 12.04 32.56 -1.22
C ALA A 54 11.69 33.68 -0.24
N ALA A 55 12.53 33.95 0.78
CA ALA A 55 12.29 35.03 1.72
C ALA A 55 12.39 36.38 0.99
N PRO A 56 11.34 37.21 0.96
CA PRO A 56 11.40 38.51 0.32
C PRO A 56 12.42 39.38 1.05
N ASP A 57 13.27 40.06 0.28
CA ASP A 57 14.11 41.16 0.77
C ASP A 57 13.18 42.25 1.34
N THR A 58 12.84 42.16 2.62
CA THR A 58 12.24 43.25 3.39
C THR A 58 13.29 44.36 3.57
N LYS A 59 13.62 45.04 2.47
CA LYS A 59 14.41 46.27 2.47
C LYS A 59 13.53 47.42 2.94
N GLY A 60 13.61 47.66 4.25
CA GLY A 60 13.08 48.84 4.92
C GLY A 60 13.98 49.27 6.08
N SER A 61 15.30 49.25 5.92
CA SER A 61 16.22 49.95 6.82
C SER A 61 17.55 50.27 6.12
N PRO A 62 17.89 51.56 5.92
CA PRO A 62 19.18 51.97 5.40
C PRO A 62 20.15 52.12 6.58
N GLY A 63 20.89 51.06 6.91
CA GLY A 63 21.88 51.16 7.98
C GLY A 63 22.62 49.88 8.30
N ALA A 64 23.83 49.80 7.75
CA ALA A 64 24.99 49.08 8.29
C ALA A 64 25.15 47.56 8.00
N TYR A 65 26.36 47.30 7.49
CA TYR A 65 27.14 46.06 7.39
C TYR A 65 26.82 45.05 6.27
N VAL A 66 27.86 44.88 5.44
CA VAL A 66 28.09 43.90 4.39
C VAL A 66 27.91 42.49 4.95
N GLN A 67 26.69 41.96 4.89
CA GLN A 67 26.48 40.52 4.84
C GLN A 67 26.49 40.11 3.38
N ALA A 68 27.49 39.32 3.00
CA ALA A 68 27.61 38.73 1.68
C ALA A 68 26.30 37.99 1.34
N LEU A 69 25.49 38.58 0.48
CA LEU A 69 24.30 37.97 -0.08
C LEU A 69 24.78 36.67 -0.77
N ALA A 70 24.32 35.51 -0.30
CA ALA A 70 24.68 34.25 -0.94
C ALA A 70 24.13 34.28 -2.37
N ASP A 71 24.99 34.02 -3.36
CA ASP A 71 24.56 33.99 -4.76
C ASP A 71 23.49 32.88 -4.91
N PRO A 72 22.26 33.20 -5.35
CA PRO A 72 21.17 32.22 -5.46
C PRO A 72 21.50 31.06 -6.41
N SER A 73 22.46 31.28 -7.33
CA SER A 73 23.05 30.25 -8.18
C SER A 73 23.84 29.21 -7.38
N ALA A 74 24.60 29.61 -6.36
CA ALA A 74 25.40 28.70 -5.54
C ALA A 74 24.52 27.79 -4.66
N GLU A 75 23.45 28.34 -4.08
CA GLU A 75 22.50 27.55 -3.27
C GLU A 75 21.75 26.53 -4.12
N ALA A 76 21.28 26.92 -5.30
CA ALA A 76 20.63 26.01 -6.23
C ALA A 76 21.58 24.93 -6.77
N GLN A 77 22.85 25.26 -7.01
CA GLN A 77 23.87 24.29 -7.40
C GLN A 77 24.17 23.29 -6.27
N ALA A 78 24.19 23.75 -5.02
CA ALA A 78 24.31 22.88 -3.85
C ALA A 78 23.11 21.94 -3.73
N ALA A 79 21.89 22.45 -3.87
CA ALA A 79 20.66 21.64 -3.88
C ALA A 79 20.70 20.57 -4.99
N MET A 80 21.11 20.96 -6.20
CA MET A 80 21.25 20.03 -7.33
C MET A 80 22.31 18.96 -7.06
N SER A 81 23.42 19.31 -6.42
CA SER A 81 24.46 18.36 -6.01
C SER A 81 23.91 17.33 -5.03
N HIS A 82 23.12 17.74 -4.03
CA HIS A 82 22.44 16.84 -3.10
C HIS A 82 21.48 15.89 -3.81
N LEU A 83 20.63 16.39 -4.71
CA LEU A 83 19.70 15.56 -5.48
C LEU A 83 20.44 14.55 -6.39
N LYS A 84 21.55 14.94 -7.01
CA LYS A 84 22.40 14.02 -7.79
C LYS A 84 23.00 12.91 -6.92
N GLN A 85 23.48 13.26 -5.72
CA GLN A 85 23.99 12.27 -4.77
C GLN A 85 22.90 11.28 -4.35
N VAL A 86 21.71 11.79 -4.03
CA VAL A 86 20.52 10.98 -3.74
C VAL A 86 20.23 9.99 -4.88
N SER A 87 20.15 10.50 -6.11
CA SER A 87 19.88 9.70 -7.31
C SER A 87 20.92 8.57 -7.51
N LEU A 88 22.21 8.89 -7.35
CA LEU A 88 23.30 7.91 -7.46
C LEU A 88 23.26 6.84 -6.36
N LEU A 89 22.95 7.23 -5.11
CA LEU A 89 22.87 6.30 -3.98
C LEU A 89 21.69 5.33 -4.12
N CYS A 90 20.53 5.81 -4.58
CA CYS A 90 19.38 4.96 -4.89
C CYS A 90 19.75 3.91 -5.96
N GLY A 91 20.41 4.33 -7.05
CA GLY A 91 20.87 3.41 -8.08
C GLY A 91 21.89 2.38 -7.59
N ALA A 92 22.86 2.82 -6.79
CA ALA A 92 23.85 1.93 -6.17
C ALA A 92 23.19 0.91 -5.23
N PHE A 93 22.19 1.33 -4.46
CA PHE A 93 21.41 0.45 -3.59
C PHE A 93 20.65 -0.60 -4.39
N CYS A 94 19.95 -0.21 -5.46
CA CYS A 94 19.21 -1.14 -6.33
C CYS A 94 20.12 -2.22 -6.91
N ARG A 95 21.28 -1.82 -7.46
CA ARG A 95 22.28 -2.76 -8.00
C ARG A 95 22.81 -3.70 -6.92
N ARG A 96 23.02 -3.21 -5.69
CA ARG A 96 23.48 -4.07 -4.59
C ARG A 96 22.40 -5.05 -4.14
N VAL A 97 21.17 -4.59 -3.98
CA VAL A 97 20.03 -5.45 -3.65
C VAL A 97 19.94 -6.59 -4.66
N GLU A 98 20.00 -6.26 -5.95
CA GLU A 98 19.95 -7.27 -6.99
C GLU A 98 21.11 -8.27 -6.91
N HIS A 99 22.34 -7.79 -6.68
CA HIS A 99 23.49 -8.66 -6.50
C HIS A 99 23.35 -9.60 -5.30
N VAL A 100 22.95 -9.06 -4.14
CA VAL A 100 22.74 -9.83 -2.91
C VAL A 100 21.65 -10.88 -3.15
N LEU A 101 20.53 -10.49 -3.75
CA LEU A 101 19.44 -11.41 -4.07
C LEU A 101 19.88 -12.49 -5.06
N ARG A 102 20.62 -12.16 -6.12
CA ARG A 102 21.14 -13.18 -7.05
C ARG A 102 22.10 -14.16 -6.36
N SER A 103 22.91 -13.70 -5.41
CA SER A 103 23.86 -14.54 -4.68
C SER A 103 23.22 -15.39 -3.56
N THR A 104 22.06 -14.97 -3.05
CA THR A 104 21.39 -15.62 -1.89
C THR A 104 20.08 -16.33 -2.26
N TYR A 105 19.53 -16.01 -3.43
CA TYR A 105 18.31 -16.56 -4.00
C TYR A 105 18.61 -16.91 -5.47
N THR A 106 19.26 -18.04 -5.68
CA THR A 106 18.89 -18.86 -6.84
C THR A 106 17.39 -19.14 -6.68
N TYR A 107 16.56 -18.66 -7.60
CA TYR A 107 15.12 -18.94 -7.62
C TYR A 107 14.81 -20.46 -7.63
N ALA A 108 15.84 -21.30 -7.76
CA ALA A 108 15.82 -22.74 -7.57
C ALA A 108 15.46 -23.20 -6.13
N ASP A 109 15.56 -22.35 -5.11
CA ASP A 109 15.31 -22.75 -3.70
C ASP A 109 14.00 -22.21 -3.11
N VAL A 110 12.97 -22.00 -3.94
CA VAL A 110 11.59 -21.73 -3.41
C VAL A 110 10.97 -23.01 -2.83
N ASP A 111 11.63 -24.17 -2.96
CA ASP A 111 11.24 -25.42 -2.28
C ASP A 111 11.50 -25.41 -0.76
N GLU A 112 12.27 -24.46 -0.21
CA GLU A 112 12.33 -24.21 1.25
C GLU A 112 11.27 -23.19 1.70
N ALA A 113 10.01 -23.46 1.32
CA ALA A 113 8.84 -22.61 1.54
C ALA A 113 8.43 -22.42 3.02
N THR A 114 9.24 -22.81 4.00
CA THR A 114 8.92 -22.70 5.43
C THR A 114 9.63 -21.56 6.17
N HIS A 115 10.64 -20.89 5.58
CA HIS A 115 11.43 -19.88 6.33
C HIS A 115 11.66 -18.51 5.67
N ARG A 116 11.08 -18.17 4.50
CA ARG A 116 11.42 -16.92 3.79
C ARG A 116 10.27 -15.95 3.41
N ASP A 117 9.17 -15.96 4.15
CA ASP A 117 8.11 -14.94 4.00
C ASP A 117 8.54 -13.51 4.36
N LEU A 118 9.55 -13.33 5.21
CA LEU A 118 9.92 -12.00 5.72
C LEU A 118 10.91 -11.22 4.85
N ALA A 119 11.75 -11.88 4.07
CA ALA A 119 12.87 -11.22 3.40
C ALA A 119 12.47 -10.55 2.07
N SER A 120 11.67 -11.25 1.26
CA SER A 120 11.17 -10.78 -0.04
C SER A 120 10.23 -9.56 0.12
N VAL A 121 9.32 -9.65 1.08
CA VAL A 121 8.34 -8.61 1.45
C VAL A 121 9.05 -7.35 1.97
N ARG A 122 10.11 -7.51 2.80
CA ARG A 122 10.90 -6.38 3.30
C ARG A 122 11.58 -5.58 2.19
N VAL A 123 12.15 -6.25 1.17
CA VAL A 123 12.80 -5.53 0.06
C VAL A 123 11.78 -4.77 -0.78
N GLY A 124 10.59 -5.34 -1.02
CA GLY A 124 9.50 -4.63 -1.69
C GLY A 124 9.07 -3.38 -0.91
N ALA A 125 8.93 -3.50 0.41
CA ALA A 125 8.62 -2.38 1.30
C ALA A 125 9.70 -1.28 1.24
N TYR A 126 10.99 -1.65 1.26
CA TYR A 126 12.10 -0.70 1.12
C TYR A 126 12.05 0.07 -0.19
N MET A 127 11.85 -0.60 -1.33
CA MET A 127 11.77 0.09 -2.62
C MET A 127 10.58 1.05 -2.68
N THR A 128 9.45 0.67 -2.08
CA THR A 128 8.26 1.53 -1.95
C THR A 128 8.50 2.73 -1.05
N GLN A 129 9.16 2.54 0.07
CA GLN A 129 9.55 3.62 0.95
C GLN A 129 10.54 4.58 0.28
N LEU A 130 11.55 4.07 -0.42
CA LEU A 130 12.49 4.89 -1.19
C LEU A 130 11.78 5.68 -2.29
N THR A 131 10.86 5.04 -3.04
CA THR A 131 10.07 5.74 -4.07
C THR A 131 9.26 6.88 -3.46
N LYS A 132 8.58 6.62 -2.33
CA LYS A 132 7.82 7.65 -1.61
C LYS A 132 8.73 8.80 -1.16
N GLU A 133 9.86 8.51 -0.53
CA GLU A 133 10.79 9.56 -0.08
C GLU A 133 11.35 10.40 -1.23
N LEU A 134 11.62 9.80 -2.40
CA LEU A 134 12.02 10.55 -3.60
C LEU A 134 10.92 11.49 -4.11
N GLN A 135 9.65 11.05 -4.08
CA GLN A 135 8.51 11.90 -4.47
C GLN A 135 8.37 13.14 -3.57
N HIS A 136 8.74 13.05 -2.29
CA HIS A 136 8.66 14.19 -1.36
C HIS A 136 9.62 15.34 -1.71
N PHE A 137 10.65 15.12 -2.54
CA PHE A 137 11.50 16.22 -3.02
C PHE A 137 10.78 17.13 -4.03
N ASN A 138 9.72 16.63 -4.68
CA ASN A 138 8.99 17.35 -5.73
C ASN A 138 8.03 18.37 -5.12
N THR A 139 8.57 19.41 -4.47
CA THR A 139 7.81 20.51 -3.90
C THR A 139 7.87 21.75 -4.80
N PRO A 140 6.82 22.61 -4.79
CA PRO A 140 6.83 23.85 -5.58
C PRO A 140 7.99 24.79 -5.23
N ALA A 141 8.44 24.80 -3.97
CA ALA A 141 9.56 25.62 -3.52
C ALA A 141 10.89 25.15 -4.14
N VAL A 142 11.18 23.85 -4.07
CA VAL A 142 12.42 23.28 -4.62
C VAL A 142 12.43 23.39 -6.14
N ASN A 143 11.30 23.15 -6.80
CA ASN A 143 11.18 23.34 -8.24
C ASN A 143 11.46 24.77 -8.68
N ARG A 144 10.97 25.78 -7.93
CA ARG A 144 11.28 27.19 -8.22
C ARG A 144 12.76 27.50 -8.03
N LEU A 145 13.38 27.03 -6.94
CA LEU A 145 14.81 27.20 -6.69
C LEU A 145 15.66 26.64 -7.85
N LEU A 146 15.37 25.43 -8.31
CA LEU A 146 16.12 24.77 -9.39
C LEU A 146 15.84 25.39 -10.77
N ALA A 147 14.60 25.81 -11.02
CA ALA A 147 14.23 26.51 -12.26
C ALA A 147 14.97 27.85 -12.39
N ALA A 148 15.13 28.59 -11.29
CA ALA A 148 15.86 29.86 -11.29
C ALA A 148 17.34 29.69 -11.70
N ALA A 149 17.99 28.60 -11.31
CA ALA A 149 19.38 28.33 -11.67
C ALA A 149 19.57 27.77 -13.08
N THR A 150 18.58 27.03 -13.60
CA THR A 150 18.63 26.46 -14.95
C THR A 150 18.33 27.50 -16.04
N ASN A 151 17.55 28.53 -15.74
CA ASN A 151 17.24 29.62 -16.68
C ASN A 151 18.38 30.65 -16.87
N ALA A 152 19.50 30.54 -16.12
CA ALA A 152 20.63 31.46 -16.24
C ALA A 152 21.55 31.18 -17.45
N GLY A 153 21.36 30.06 -18.16
CA GLY A 153 22.06 29.74 -19.41
C GLY A 153 21.07 29.33 -20.49
N ALA A 154 20.80 30.22 -21.44
CA ALA A 154 19.79 30.06 -22.49
C ALA A 154 19.88 28.71 -23.24
N LEU A 155 18.73 28.10 -23.51
CA LEU A 155 18.21 27.89 -24.87
C LEU A 155 16.81 27.26 -24.84
N SER A 156 15.99 27.74 -25.76
CA SER A 156 14.62 27.34 -26.06
C SER A 156 14.49 25.83 -26.33
N MET A 157 14.37 25.02 -25.28
CA MET A 157 13.81 23.68 -25.40
C MET A 157 12.34 23.72 -25.03
N THR A 158 11.56 23.15 -25.92
CA THR A 158 10.11 22.94 -25.91
C THR A 158 9.58 22.70 -24.50
N ARG A 159 8.46 23.38 -24.16
CA ARG A 159 7.73 23.33 -22.89
C ARG A 159 7.25 21.91 -22.54
N LEU A 160 8.16 21.00 -22.22
CA LEU A 160 7.83 19.81 -21.47
C LEU A 160 7.65 20.25 -20.03
N SER A 161 6.45 20.07 -19.49
CA SER A 161 6.06 20.39 -18.11
C SER A 161 6.67 19.41 -17.12
N VAL A 162 7.96 19.07 -17.28
CA VAL A 162 8.67 18.12 -16.42
C VAL A 162 9.32 18.92 -15.31
N SER A 163 9.06 18.50 -14.08
CA SER A 163 9.64 19.09 -12.87
C SER A 163 11.18 18.98 -12.92
N PRO A 164 11.94 20.06 -12.65
CA PRO A 164 13.40 20.00 -12.56
C PRO A 164 13.89 18.97 -11.56
N VAL A 165 13.16 18.75 -10.46
CA VAL A 165 13.47 17.70 -9.49
C VAL A 165 13.34 16.32 -10.13
N ASP A 166 12.26 16.07 -10.87
CA ASP A 166 12.04 14.80 -11.56
C ASP A 166 13.13 14.53 -12.61
N CYS A 167 13.61 15.56 -13.31
CA CYS A 167 14.75 15.44 -14.21
C CYS A 167 16.03 14.97 -13.49
N VAL A 168 16.36 15.55 -12.34
CA VAL A 168 17.58 15.20 -11.58
C VAL A 168 17.46 13.82 -10.94
N LEU A 169 16.28 13.46 -10.44
CA LEU A 169 16.01 12.17 -9.79
C LEU A 169 15.68 11.03 -10.77
N SER A 170 15.48 11.34 -12.06
CA SER A 170 15.08 10.39 -13.11
C SER A 170 15.93 9.13 -13.14
N TYR A 171 17.25 9.25 -12.97
CA TYR A 171 18.15 8.10 -12.92
C TYR A 171 17.87 7.16 -11.74
N GLY A 172 17.80 7.69 -10.51
CA GLY A 172 17.51 6.90 -9.31
C GLY A 172 16.09 6.32 -9.29
N VAL A 173 15.09 7.09 -9.77
CA VAL A 173 13.71 6.61 -9.94
C VAL A 173 13.64 5.53 -11.02
N GLY A 174 14.37 5.69 -12.12
CA GLY A 174 14.52 4.71 -13.19
C GLY A 174 15.07 3.39 -12.67
N ASP A 175 16.19 3.41 -11.96
CA ASP A 175 16.81 2.21 -11.36
C ASP A 175 15.84 1.48 -10.39
N LEU A 176 15.02 2.20 -9.62
CA LEU A 176 14.00 1.61 -8.74
C LEU A 176 12.87 0.95 -9.55
N CYS A 177 12.42 1.60 -10.63
CA CYS A 177 11.40 1.06 -11.52
C CYS A 177 11.91 -0.17 -12.28
N ASP A 178 13.13 -0.11 -12.79
CA ASP A 178 13.80 -1.21 -13.49
C ASP A 178 13.97 -2.41 -12.57
N TYR A 179 14.35 -2.20 -11.30
CA TYR A 179 14.39 -3.27 -10.30
C TYR A 179 13.03 -3.96 -10.14
N ARG A 180 11.95 -3.19 -9.95
CA ARG A 180 10.59 -3.75 -9.83
C ARG A 180 10.17 -4.51 -11.08
N LEU A 181 10.43 -3.94 -12.26
CA LEU A 181 10.07 -4.55 -13.54
C LEU A 181 10.83 -5.86 -13.77
N CYS A 182 12.14 -5.87 -13.51
CA CYS A 182 12.98 -7.05 -13.62
C CYS A 182 12.52 -8.16 -12.67
N ARG A 183 12.20 -7.79 -11.42
CA ARG A 183 11.67 -8.73 -10.43
C ARG A 183 10.33 -9.31 -10.85
N ARG A 184 9.41 -8.46 -11.34
CA ARG A 184 8.12 -8.89 -11.86
C ARG A 184 8.26 -9.86 -13.02
N LYS A 185 9.08 -9.53 -14.03
CA LYS A 185 9.33 -10.41 -15.19
C LYS A 185 9.86 -11.78 -14.75
N ARG A 186 10.81 -11.83 -13.82
CA ARG A 186 11.33 -13.11 -13.28
C ARG A 186 10.26 -13.90 -12.55
N ALA A 187 9.47 -13.26 -11.70
CA ALA A 187 8.38 -13.91 -10.98
C ALA A 187 7.31 -14.45 -11.95
N GLN A 188 7.01 -13.75 -13.05
CA GLN A 188 6.12 -14.23 -14.10
C GLN A 188 6.68 -15.47 -14.81
N THR A 189 7.96 -15.44 -15.22
CA THR A 189 8.61 -16.61 -15.83
C THR A 189 8.61 -17.80 -14.88
N TYR A 190 8.86 -17.56 -13.59
CA TYR A 190 8.86 -18.61 -12.57
C TYR A 190 7.44 -19.16 -12.32
N LEU A 191 6.42 -18.31 -12.30
CA LEU A 191 5.01 -18.76 -12.24
C LEU A 191 4.69 -19.66 -13.44
N GLN A 192 5.08 -19.26 -14.65
CA GLN A 192 4.89 -20.09 -15.86
C GLN A 192 5.59 -21.45 -15.74
N GLN A 193 6.79 -21.49 -15.15
CA GLN A 193 7.50 -22.74 -14.89
C GLN A 193 6.76 -23.63 -13.88
N LEU A 194 6.24 -23.07 -12.78
CA LEU A 194 5.45 -23.82 -11.79
C LEU A 194 4.15 -24.36 -12.39
N LEU A 195 3.47 -23.57 -13.22
CA LEU A 195 2.22 -23.98 -13.87
C LEU A 195 2.42 -25.06 -14.94
N ALA A 196 3.63 -25.14 -15.52
CA ALA A 196 4.00 -26.20 -16.46
C ALA A 196 4.35 -27.54 -15.79
N GLN A 197 4.46 -27.58 -14.46
CA GLN A 197 4.74 -28.82 -13.73
C GLN A 197 3.49 -29.72 -13.66
N PRO A 198 3.66 -31.05 -13.67
CA PRO A 198 2.53 -32.00 -13.62
C PRO A 198 1.85 -32.03 -12.25
N GLN A 199 2.58 -31.70 -11.18
CA GLN A 199 2.07 -31.53 -9.83
C GLN A 199 2.38 -30.11 -9.39
N TRP A 200 1.35 -29.35 -9.04
CA TRP A 200 1.54 -27.99 -8.56
C TRP A 200 1.87 -28.00 -7.07
N ASN A 201 2.86 -27.19 -6.70
CA ASN A 201 3.03 -26.75 -5.32
C ASN A 201 2.16 -25.51 -5.10
N ALA A 202 0.96 -25.71 -4.53
CA ALA A 202 0.00 -24.64 -4.31
C ALA A 202 0.56 -23.50 -3.45
N ALA A 203 1.39 -23.83 -2.44
CA ALA A 203 2.04 -22.83 -1.59
C ALA A 203 3.04 -21.99 -2.41
N ALA A 204 3.89 -22.61 -3.24
CA ALA A 204 4.83 -21.89 -4.08
C ALA A 204 4.13 -20.98 -5.10
N ILE A 205 3.08 -21.45 -5.78
CA ILE A 205 2.29 -20.65 -6.72
C ILE A 205 1.65 -19.46 -6.02
N THR A 206 1.02 -19.69 -4.87
CA THR A 206 0.39 -18.67 -4.02
C THR A 206 1.40 -17.57 -3.67
N GLN A 207 2.59 -17.95 -3.20
CA GLN A 207 3.64 -17.01 -2.83
C GLN A 207 4.15 -16.18 -4.02
N VAL A 208 4.26 -16.79 -5.20
CA VAL A 208 4.66 -16.08 -6.42
C VAL A 208 3.58 -15.07 -6.84
N ILE A 209 2.30 -15.44 -6.77
CA ILE A 209 1.18 -14.52 -7.05
C ILE A 209 1.16 -13.36 -6.06
N VAL A 210 1.37 -13.60 -4.77
CA VAL A 210 1.51 -12.53 -3.76
C VAL A 210 2.67 -11.60 -4.12
N SER A 211 3.85 -12.14 -4.39
CA SER A 211 5.05 -11.38 -4.78
C SER A 211 4.83 -10.55 -6.06
N LEU A 212 4.11 -11.09 -7.05
CA LEU A 212 3.74 -10.37 -8.26
C LEU A 212 2.84 -9.17 -7.94
N ASN A 213 1.84 -9.36 -7.09
CA ASN A 213 0.93 -8.30 -6.67
C ASN A 213 1.64 -7.19 -5.88
N GLU A 214 2.62 -7.52 -5.04
CA GLU A 214 3.46 -6.53 -4.34
C GLU A 214 4.29 -5.67 -5.29
N THR A 215 4.67 -6.19 -6.47
CA THR A 215 5.45 -5.42 -7.46
C THR A 215 4.61 -4.52 -8.36
N LEU A 216 3.28 -4.55 -8.24
CA LEU A 216 2.40 -3.68 -9.02
C LEU A 216 2.47 -2.24 -8.51
N SER A 217 3.00 -1.33 -9.33
CA SER A 217 3.11 0.10 -9.00
C SER A 217 1.76 0.81 -8.90
N THR A 218 0.69 0.26 -9.48
CA THR A 218 -0.66 0.83 -9.46
C THR A 218 -1.52 0.06 -8.47
N GLN A 219 -1.82 0.67 -7.32
CA GLN A 219 -2.85 0.16 -6.44
C GLN A 219 -4.18 0.32 -7.17
N VAL A 220 -4.79 -0.81 -7.54
CA VAL A 220 -6.10 -0.82 -8.19
C VAL A 220 -7.10 -0.33 -7.16
N ASP A 221 -7.93 0.62 -7.55
CA ASP A 221 -8.95 1.18 -6.68
C ASP A 221 -10.07 0.17 -6.44
N THR A 222 -10.02 -0.52 -5.30
CA THR A 222 -11.04 -1.52 -4.93
C THR A 222 -12.44 -0.91 -4.84
N PHE A 223 -12.56 0.37 -4.51
CA PHE A 223 -13.83 1.07 -4.34
C PHE A 223 -14.44 1.56 -5.67
N ALA A 224 -13.72 1.45 -6.79
CA ALA A 224 -14.28 1.73 -8.12
C ALA A 224 -15.45 0.79 -8.47
N VAL A 225 -15.55 -0.36 -7.80
CA VAL A 225 -16.68 -1.28 -7.93
C VAL A 225 -17.97 -0.70 -7.29
N CYS A 226 -17.84 0.23 -6.34
CA CYS A 226 -18.95 0.80 -5.58
C CYS A 226 -19.55 2.07 -6.21
N THR A 227 -18.93 2.63 -7.26
CA THR A 227 -19.43 3.82 -7.94
C THR A 227 -20.44 3.39 -9.02
N GLY A 228 -21.69 3.17 -8.62
CA GLY A 228 -22.81 2.94 -9.54
C GLY A 228 -23.37 4.25 -10.10
N ASP A 229 -23.92 4.20 -11.32
CA ASP A 229 -24.54 5.32 -12.05
C ASP A 229 -25.96 5.66 -11.52
N GLU A 230 -26.51 4.79 -10.67
CA GLU A 230 -27.82 4.91 -10.05
C GLU A 230 -27.66 5.67 -8.71
N GLY A 231 -28.49 6.68 -8.44
CA GLY A 231 -28.38 7.63 -7.31
C GLY A 231 -28.43 7.06 -5.87
N VAL A 232 -28.14 5.77 -5.68
CA VAL A 232 -27.96 5.09 -4.39
C VAL A 232 -26.47 4.82 -4.17
N VAL A 233 -25.85 5.60 -3.29
CA VAL A 233 -24.44 5.40 -2.90
C VAL A 233 -24.40 4.49 -1.68
N ALA A 234 -23.93 3.26 -1.86
CA ALA A 234 -23.67 2.38 -0.72
C ALA A 234 -22.54 2.98 0.13
N THR A 235 -22.84 3.37 1.37
CA THR A 235 -21.88 3.99 2.31
C THR A 235 -21.00 2.95 3.02
N CYS A 236 -21.56 1.76 3.22
CA CYS A 236 -20.92 0.64 3.89
C CYS A 236 -21.37 -0.69 3.29
N ILE A 237 -20.43 -1.58 3.03
CA ILE A 237 -20.69 -2.93 2.50
C ILE A 237 -19.99 -3.94 3.40
N VAL A 238 -20.67 -5.03 3.78
CA VAL A 238 -20.08 -6.09 4.62
C VAL A 238 -19.96 -7.38 3.80
N THR A 239 -18.75 -7.93 3.70
CA THR A 239 -18.48 -9.21 3.00
C THR A 239 -17.91 -10.24 3.96
N PRO A 240 -18.31 -11.52 3.89
CA PRO A 240 -17.81 -12.56 4.80
C PRO A 240 -16.30 -12.82 4.62
N LEU A 241 -15.61 -13.21 5.70
CA LEU A 241 -14.23 -13.75 5.64
C LEU A 241 -14.18 -15.27 5.51
N ARG A 242 -15.33 -15.92 5.32
CA ARG A 242 -15.42 -17.34 5.00
C ARG A 242 -15.18 -17.53 3.51
N ASP A 243 -14.20 -18.36 3.19
CA ASP A 243 -13.84 -18.68 1.81
C ASP A 243 -14.95 -19.50 1.14
N PRO A 244 -15.46 -19.09 -0.04
CA PRO A 244 -16.51 -19.84 -0.74
C PRO A 244 -16.06 -21.24 -1.19
N ILE A 245 -14.76 -21.50 -1.35
CA ILE A 245 -14.22 -22.77 -1.84
C ILE A 245 -14.02 -23.76 -0.69
N SER A 246 -13.15 -23.42 0.27
CA SER A 246 -12.79 -24.29 1.40
C SER A 246 -13.79 -24.24 2.55
N GLN A 247 -14.68 -23.25 2.58
CA GLN A 247 -15.56 -22.95 3.71
C GLN A 247 -14.80 -22.62 5.02
N THR A 248 -13.49 -22.33 4.92
CA THR A 248 -12.62 -21.95 6.04
C THR A 248 -12.34 -20.44 6.03
N LEU A 249 -11.51 -19.96 6.98
CA LEU A 249 -11.11 -18.55 7.02
C LEU A 249 -10.21 -18.23 5.82
N ILE A 250 -10.53 -17.18 5.07
CA ILE A 250 -9.65 -16.61 4.05
C ILE A 250 -8.33 -16.18 4.72
N ARG A 251 -7.20 -16.70 4.25
CA ARG A 251 -5.86 -16.32 4.71
C ARG A 251 -5.23 -15.29 3.79
N ILE A 252 -5.34 -15.52 2.48
CA ILE A 252 -4.83 -14.62 1.46
C ILE A 252 -6.01 -14.16 0.62
N PRO A 253 -6.58 -12.97 0.91
CA PRO A 253 -7.75 -12.46 0.21
C PRO A 253 -7.40 -12.13 -1.24
N ALA A 254 -8.05 -12.82 -2.17
CA ALA A 254 -7.81 -12.68 -3.59
C ALA A 254 -9.11 -12.55 -4.39
N ARG A 255 -8.97 -11.99 -5.59
CA ARG A 255 -10.02 -11.90 -6.62
C ARG A 255 -9.39 -11.82 -8.02
N GLY A 256 -10.15 -12.18 -9.05
CA GLY A 256 -9.69 -12.01 -10.44
C GLY A 256 -9.59 -10.52 -10.81
N ASP A 257 -8.64 -10.17 -11.69
CA ASP A 257 -8.45 -8.80 -12.17
C ASP A 257 -9.66 -8.16 -12.88
N LYS A 258 -10.50 -9.00 -13.51
CA LYS A 258 -11.72 -8.61 -14.22
C LYS A 258 -13.00 -8.80 -13.41
N CYS A 259 -12.88 -9.16 -12.14
CA CYS A 259 -14.03 -9.33 -11.24
C CYS A 259 -14.59 -7.95 -10.84
N VAL A 260 -15.90 -7.82 -10.87
CA VAL A 260 -16.64 -6.58 -10.51
C VAL A 260 -17.40 -6.73 -9.19
N HIS A 261 -16.89 -7.58 -8.30
CA HIS A 261 -17.43 -7.77 -6.95
C HIS A 261 -16.38 -7.39 -5.90
N LEU A 262 -16.87 -7.08 -4.70
CA LEU A 262 -16.03 -6.84 -3.51
C LEU A 262 -15.71 -8.11 -2.74
N GLU A 263 -16.52 -9.16 -2.88
CA GLU A 263 -16.29 -10.43 -2.20
C GLU A 263 -14.96 -11.05 -2.62
N LEU A 264 -14.36 -11.79 -1.68
CA LEU A 264 -13.01 -12.32 -1.80
C LEU A 264 -13.05 -13.83 -1.62
N PHE A 265 -12.06 -14.51 -2.18
CA PHE A 265 -11.81 -15.93 -1.94
C PHE A 265 -10.37 -16.12 -1.47
N ASP A 266 -10.09 -17.29 -0.89
CA ASP A 266 -8.75 -17.65 -0.47
C ASP A 266 -7.89 -18.07 -1.67
N LEU A 267 -6.73 -17.44 -1.82
CA LEU A 267 -5.84 -17.69 -2.97
C LEU A 267 -5.36 -19.14 -3.02
N GLU A 268 -4.94 -19.70 -1.89
CA GLU A 268 -4.40 -21.06 -1.85
C GLU A 268 -5.48 -22.08 -2.19
N SER A 269 -6.68 -21.90 -1.63
CA SER A 269 -7.86 -22.71 -1.93
C SER A 269 -8.25 -22.64 -3.41
N PHE A 270 -8.18 -21.44 -4.03
CA PHE A 270 -8.43 -21.27 -5.46
C PHE A 270 -7.39 -21.97 -6.34
N VAL A 271 -6.10 -21.90 -5.99
CA VAL A 271 -5.03 -22.60 -6.70
C VAL A 271 -5.26 -24.12 -6.66
N GLN A 272 -5.59 -24.67 -5.50
CA GLN A 272 -5.88 -26.10 -5.34
C GLN A 272 -7.11 -26.53 -6.17
N ALA A 273 -8.20 -25.76 -6.12
CA ALA A 273 -9.41 -26.05 -6.91
C ALA A 273 -9.15 -25.94 -8.43
N THR A 274 -8.31 -24.99 -8.85
CA THR A 274 -7.90 -24.82 -10.24
C THR A 274 -7.07 -26.02 -10.71
N GLN A 275 -6.17 -26.54 -9.86
CA GLN A 275 -5.36 -27.72 -10.17
C GLN A 275 -6.21 -28.96 -10.45
N GLN A 276 -7.28 -29.15 -9.67
CA GLN A 276 -8.19 -30.30 -9.82
C GLN A 276 -9.03 -30.25 -11.11
N SER A 277 -9.22 -29.06 -11.68
CA SER A 277 -10.06 -28.83 -12.85
C SER A 277 -9.26 -28.63 -14.15
N SER A 278 -7.99 -28.21 -14.05
CA SER A 278 -7.15 -27.81 -15.18
C SER A 278 -6.15 -28.91 -15.56
N PHE A 279 -6.64 -30.03 -16.10
CA PHE A 279 -5.76 -31.02 -16.73
C PHE A 279 -5.39 -30.55 -18.15
N ASN A 280 -4.10 -30.34 -18.42
CA ASN A 280 -3.51 -30.08 -19.75
C ASN A 280 -3.90 -28.77 -20.47
N ALA A 281 -4.33 -27.73 -19.75
CA ALA A 281 -4.66 -26.43 -20.37
C ALA A 281 -3.41 -25.51 -20.48
N VAL A 282 -3.23 -24.88 -21.65
CA VAL A 282 -2.18 -23.87 -21.91
C VAL A 282 -2.44 -22.57 -21.15
N ASP A 283 -3.73 -22.23 -20.94
CA ASP A 283 -4.17 -21.11 -20.12
C ASP A 283 -4.79 -21.62 -18.82
N VAL A 284 -3.99 -21.60 -17.76
CA VAL A 284 -4.42 -22.07 -16.44
C VAL A 284 -5.32 -21.04 -15.77
N GLY A 285 -6.61 -21.38 -15.67
CA GLY A 285 -7.62 -20.56 -15.01
C GLY A 285 -8.87 -21.37 -14.68
N ALA A 286 -9.62 -20.88 -13.71
CA ALA A 286 -10.89 -21.47 -13.27
C ALA A 286 -11.98 -20.38 -13.21
N PRO A 287 -13.26 -20.75 -13.33
CA PRO A 287 -14.34 -19.80 -13.08
C PRO A 287 -14.24 -19.26 -11.65
N CYS A 288 -14.38 -17.95 -11.49
CA CYS A 288 -14.43 -17.31 -10.18
C CYS A 288 -15.58 -17.91 -9.35
N PRO A 289 -15.35 -18.29 -8.08
CA PRO A 289 -16.39 -18.90 -7.24
C PRO A 289 -17.57 -17.97 -6.93
N ILE A 290 -17.41 -16.66 -7.18
CA ILE A 290 -18.42 -15.63 -6.90
C ILE A 290 -19.19 -15.23 -8.16
N CYS A 291 -18.50 -14.83 -9.22
CA CYS A 291 -19.14 -14.30 -10.44
C CYS A 291 -19.04 -15.20 -11.66
N SER A 292 -18.46 -16.40 -11.53
CA SER A 292 -18.24 -17.39 -12.59
C SER A 292 -17.42 -16.94 -13.80
N ARG A 293 -16.96 -15.68 -13.84
CA ARG A 293 -16.02 -15.20 -14.85
C ARG A 293 -14.68 -15.93 -14.70
N VAL A 294 -14.08 -16.32 -15.81
CA VAL A 294 -12.77 -17.01 -15.80
C VAL A 294 -11.70 -16.09 -15.19
N ALA A 295 -11.04 -16.58 -14.15
CA ALA A 295 -9.89 -15.94 -13.51
C ALA A 295 -8.64 -16.80 -13.78
N HIS A 296 -7.67 -16.23 -14.48
CA HIS A 296 -6.39 -16.89 -14.75
C HIS A 296 -5.47 -16.73 -13.55
N LEU A 297 -4.69 -17.77 -13.20
CA LEU A 297 -3.74 -17.69 -12.08
C LEU A 297 -2.72 -16.55 -12.24
N SER A 298 -2.36 -16.23 -13.47
CA SER A 298 -1.47 -15.10 -13.82
C SER A 298 -2.13 -13.72 -13.66
N SER A 299 -3.46 -13.66 -13.59
CA SER A 299 -4.25 -12.42 -13.49
C SER A 299 -4.98 -12.26 -12.14
N ILE A 300 -4.73 -13.15 -11.18
CA ILE A 300 -5.27 -13.00 -9.82
C ILE A 300 -4.62 -11.83 -9.11
N ARG A 301 -5.46 -11.06 -8.42
CA ARG A 301 -5.08 -9.95 -7.58
C ARG A 301 -5.28 -10.29 -6.11
N VAL A 302 -4.29 -9.94 -5.29
CA VAL A 302 -4.39 -10.01 -3.83
C VAL A 302 -4.87 -8.65 -3.33
N ASP A 303 -5.96 -8.61 -2.55
CA ASP A 303 -6.48 -7.35 -2.01
C ASP A 303 -5.65 -6.93 -0.80
N THR A 304 -4.77 -5.94 -1.02
CA THR A 304 -3.84 -5.47 0.02
C THR A 304 -4.55 -4.77 1.17
N ARG A 305 -5.68 -4.09 0.92
CA ARG A 305 -6.44 -3.40 1.98
C ARG A 305 -7.11 -4.39 2.92
N ALA A 306 -7.75 -5.42 2.35
CA ALA A 306 -8.33 -6.51 3.13
C ALA A 306 -7.25 -7.26 3.93
N LEU A 307 -6.12 -7.59 3.31
CA LEU A 307 -5.01 -8.27 3.97
C LEU A 307 -4.41 -7.43 5.12
N GLU A 308 -4.24 -6.13 4.92
CA GLU A 308 -3.79 -5.19 5.96
C GLU A 308 -4.80 -5.06 7.11
N ALA A 309 -6.10 -5.02 6.81
CA ALA A 309 -7.17 -4.99 7.82
C ALA A 309 -7.14 -6.25 8.69
N MET A 310 -7.03 -7.44 8.07
CA MET A 310 -6.91 -8.72 8.77
C MET A 310 -5.68 -8.76 9.69
N ARG A 311 -4.50 -8.38 9.17
CA ARG A 311 -3.25 -8.32 9.97
C ARG A 311 -3.33 -7.29 11.10
N SER A 312 -4.04 -6.18 10.91
CA SER A 312 -4.22 -5.16 11.94
C SER A 312 -5.12 -5.66 13.07
N TYR A 313 -6.19 -6.37 12.72
CA TYR A 313 -7.08 -7.02 13.68
C TYR A 313 -6.33 -8.07 14.53
N GLU A 314 -5.53 -8.93 13.90
CA GLU A 314 -4.73 -9.93 14.62
C GLU A 314 -3.72 -9.30 15.58
N ARG A 315 -3.03 -8.22 15.16
CA ARG A 315 -2.11 -7.48 16.03
C ARG A 315 -2.83 -6.85 17.23
N ALA A 316 -4.01 -6.27 17.01
CA ALA A 316 -4.83 -5.71 18.09
C ALA A 316 -5.32 -6.79 19.05
N SER A 317 -5.73 -7.96 18.53
CA SER A 317 -6.11 -9.12 19.35
C SER A 317 -4.94 -9.64 20.17
N ALA A 318 -3.74 -9.73 19.59
CA ALA A 318 -2.54 -10.18 20.30
C ALA A 318 -2.11 -9.20 21.39
N ALA A 319 -2.18 -7.89 21.15
CA ALA A 319 -1.88 -6.87 22.16
C ALA A 319 -2.89 -6.88 23.34
N SER A 320 -4.16 -7.17 23.06
CA SER A 320 -5.23 -7.25 24.06
C SER A 320 -5.12 -8.51 24.93
N ALA A 321 -4.66 -9.62 24.36
CA ALA A 321 -4.41 -10.87 25.09
C ALA A 321 -3.29 -10.76 26.14
N VAL A 322 -2.37 -9.81 25.98
CA VAL A 322 -1.27 -9.55 26.92
C VAL A 322 -1.71 -8.64 28.08
N SER A 323 -2.84 -7.93 27.97
CA SER A 323 -3.17 -6.78 28.82
C SER A 323 -4.47 -6.85 29.62
N SER A 324 -5.33 -7.87 29.50
CA SER A 324 -6.58 -7.87 30.29
C SER A 324 -7.17 -9.23 30.68
N SER A 325 -7.58 -9.27 31.95
CA SER A 325 -8.40 -10.24 32.67
C SER A 325 -9.91 -9.90 32.58
N LEU A 326 -10.38 -9.49 31.41
CA LEU A 326 -11.80 -9.20 31.12
C LEU A 326 -12.25 -9.91 29.82
N PRO A 327 -13.48 -10.48 29.74
CA PRO A 327 -13.72 -11.62 28.85
C PRO A 327 -14.11 -11.31 27.39
N ASP A 328 -14.42 -10.07 27.00
CA ASP A 328 -15.33 -9.89 25.85
C ASP A 328 -14.78 -9.21 24.58
N ILE A 329 -13.50 -8.82 24.47
CA ILE A 329 -13.07 -7.98 23.33
C ILE A 329 -12.00 -8.58 22.39
N SER A 330 -11.27 -9.64 22.72
CA SER A 330 -10.23 -10.13 21.78
C SER A 330 -10.23 -11.63 21.57
N SER A 331 -11.14 -12.09 20.71
CA SER A 331 -11.04 -13.42 20.12
C SER A 331 -10.22 -13.37 18.82
N PRO A 332 -9.48 -14.45 18.49
CA PRO A 332 -8.71 -14.56 17.26
C PRO A 332 -9.59 -14.39 16.02
N LEU A 333 -8.96 -14.09 14.88
CA LEU A 333 -9.63 -14.04 13.59
C LEU A 333 -10.23 -15.42 13.28
N THR A 334 -11.51 -15.46 12.92
CA THR A 334 -12.24 -16.69 12.61
C THR A 334 -13.04 -16.53 11.32
N ALA A 335 -13.46 -17.64 10.71
CA ALA A 335 -14.31 -17.63 9.51
C ALA A 335 -15.67 -16.93 9.70
N ASP A 336 -16.06 -16.63 10.94
CA ASP A 336 -17.30 -15.92 11.27
C ASP A 336 -17.12 -14.39 11.33
N CYS A 337 -15.90 -13.91 11.14
CA CYS A 337 -15.62 -12.50 10.92
C CYS A 337 -16.04 -12.08 9.50
N ALA A 338 -16.17 -10.78 9.30
CA ALA A 338 -16.46 -10.17 8.01
C ALA A 338 -15.59 -8.93 7.80
N LEU A 339 -15.46 -8.49 6.56
CA LEU A 339 -14.84 -7.23 6.19
C LEU A 339 -15.94 -6.20 5.99
N GLU A 340 -15.79 -5.08 6.66
CA GLU A 340 -16.58 -3.88 6.47
C GLU A 340 -15.82 -2.93 5.55
N TRP A 341 -16.42 -2.61 4.41
CA TRP A 341 -15.91 -1.71 3.38
C TRP A 341 -16.65 -0.38 3.48
N ASN A 342 -16.00 0.63 4.04
CA ASN A 342 -16.56 1.97 4.10
C ASN A 342 -16.14 2.73 2.83
N THR A 343 -17.10 3.08 1.99
CA THR A 343 -16.87 3.71 0.67
C THR A 343 -16.57 5.21 0.81
N GLU A 344 -17.10 5.87 1.85
CA GLU A 344 -16.88 7.29 2.13
C GLU A 344 -15.44 7.54 2.58
N THR A 345 -14.98 6.78 3.58
CA THR A 345 -13.63 6.89 4.12
C THR A 345 -12.61 6.08 3.31
N ARG A 346 -13.10 5.22 2.41
CA ARG A 346 -12.30 4.25 1.64
C ARG A 346 -11.46 3.35 2.55
N THR A 347 -12.00 2.97 3.71
CA THR A 347 -11.31 2.10 4.67
C THR A 347 -11.93 0.71 4.70
N VAL A 348 -11.11 -0.27 5.08
CA VAL A 348 -11.54 -1.65 5.30
C VAL A 348 -11.22 -2.03 6.73
N THR A 349 -12.20 -2.56 7.45
CA THR A 349 -12.06 -2.99 8.85
C THR A 349 -12.62 -4.40 9.01
N VAL A 350 -12.10 -5.16 9.98
CA VAL A 350 -12.65 -6.47 10.32
C VAL A 350 -13.72 -6.28 11.38
N VAL A 351 -14.92 -6.78 11.11
CA VAL A 351 -16.05 -6.80 12.04
C VAL A 351 -16.42 -8.23 12.38
N ARG A 352 -16.92 -8.46 13.59
CA ARG A 352 -17.43 -9.78 13.98
C ARG A 352 -18.94 -9.78 13.82
N GLY A 353 -19.48 -10.77 13.10
CA GLY A 353 -20.93 -10.93 13.01
C GLY A 353 -21.50 -11.17 14.42
N ARG A 354 -22.40 -10.30 14.89
CA ARG A 354 -23.31 -10.66 15.97
C ARG A 354 -24.26 -11.71 15.43
N ARG A 355 -23.87 -12.98 15.49
CA ARG A 355 -24.80 -14.09 15.30
C ARG A 355 -25.85 -13.92 16.40
N GLY A 356 -27.11 -13.70 16.01
CA GLY A 356 -28.17 -13.22 16.87
C GLY A 356 -28.28 -14.00 18.19
N ALA A 357 -28.10 -13.29 19.30
CA ALA A 357 -28.75 -13.63 20.56
C ALA A 357 -30.17 -13.06 20.51
N SER A 358 -31.03 -13.66 19.69
CA SER A 358 -32.49 -13.49 19.77
C SER A 358 -33.08 -14.87 20.04
N THR A 359 -33.03 -15.27 21.30
CA THR A 359 -34.00 -16.19 21.88
C THR A 359 -35.35 -15.49 21.80
N GLY A 360 -36.23 -15.94 20.91
CA GLY A 360 -37.55 -15.37 20.71
C GLY A 360 -38.23 -16.08 19.55
N GLU A 361 -39.09 -17.02 19.92
CA GLU A 361 -39.77 -17.97 19.06
C GLU A 361 -40.45 -17.35 17.82
N SER A 362 -40.24 -18.05 16.71
CA SER A 362 -41.20 -18.26 15.63
C SER A 362 -42.65 -17.96 16.00
N SER A 363 -43.23 -16.92 15.39
CA SER A 363 -44.60 -17.01 14.90
C SER A 363 -44.72 -16.32 13.55
N VAL A 364 -45.15 -17.13 12.58
CA VAL A 364 -45.75 -16.71 11.31
C VAL A 364 -47.05 -15.97 11.66
N GLY A 365 -47.28 -14.79 11.10
CA GLY A 365 -48.54 -14.06 11.31
C GLY A 365 -48.52 -12.63 10.82
N GLU A 366 -48.95 -12.47 9.57
CA GLU A 366 -49.89 -11.45 9.06
C GLU A 366 -49.52 -9.96 9.06
N ASP A 367 -49.81 -9.37 7.89
CA ASP A 367 -49.86 -7.94 7.60
C ASP A 367 -50.72 -7.20 8.63
N HIS A 368 -50.17 -6.14 9.23
CA HIS A 368 -51.01 -5.12 9.86
C HIS A 368 -50.42 -3.72 9.63
N GLU A 369 -51.10 -2.98 8.76
CA GLU A 369 -51.07 -1.52 8.72
C GLU A 369 -51.62 -0.92 10.02
N GLU A 370 -50.88 0.08 10.49
CA GLU A 370 -51.31 1.33 11.12
C GLU A 370 -52.52 1.36 12.09
N SER A 371 -52.26 1.86 13.30
CA SER A 371 -53.17 2.80 13.96
C SER A 371 -52.41 3.71 14.92
N ALA A 372 -52.46 5.00 14.61
CA ALA A 372 -52.04 6.08 15.48
C ALA A 372 -52.85 6.07 16.78
N THR A 373 -52.22 6.31 17.92
CA THR A 373 -52.91 6.92 19.06
C THR A 373 -51.96 7.87 19.79
N ALA A 374 -52.32 9.14 19.75
CA ALA A 374 -51.68 10.21 20.48
C ALA A 374 -51.88 10.03 22.00
N SER A 375 -50.84 10.26 22.78
CA SER A 375 -50.96 10.57 24.20
C SER A 375 -49.89 11.59 24.59
N ARG A 376 -50.40 12.78 24.87
CA ARG A 376 -49.72 13.98 25.40
C ARG A 376 -48.71 13.65 26.51
N GLY A 377 -47.49 14.13 26.34
CA GLY A 377 -46.52 14.37 27.40
C GLY A 377 -45.61 15.52 26.99
N LEU A 378 -45.83 16.70 27.59
CA LEU A 378 -45.11 17.93 27.32
C LEU A 378 -43.68 17.81 27.89
N HIS A 379 -42.64 17.80 27.05
CA HIS A 379 -41.30 18.22 27.47
C HIS A 379 -40.54 18.81 26.28
N ASN A 380 -40.16 20.08 26.43
CA ASN A 380 -39.36 20.84 25.47
C ASN A 380 -37.94 20.28 25.35
N GLY A 381 -37.52 20.01 24.11
CA GLY A 381 -36.15 19.73 23.69
C GLY A 381 -36.13 19.47 22.18
N ALA A 382 -35.40 20.27 21.42
CA ALA A 382 -35.35 20.22 19.95
C ALA A 382 -34.96 18.83 19.41
N PRO A 383 -35.57 18.31 18.32
CA PRO A 383 -35.13 17.08 17.70
C PRO A 383 -34.03 17.39 16.68
N GLU A 384 -32.78 17.02 17.00
CA GLU A 384 -31.81 16.71 15.95
C GLU A 384 -32.40 15.57 15.11
N ALA A 385 -32.46 15.79 13.79
CA ALA A 385 -32.94 14.81 12.83
C ALA A 385 -31.99 13.61 12.79
N ALA A 386 -32.23 12.64 13.68
CA ALA A 386 -31.63 11.32 13.58
C ALA A 386 -32.21 10.63 12.34
N THR A 387 -31.49 10.71 11.21
CA THR A 387 -31.81 9.92 10.01
C THR A 387 -31.74 8.45 10.40
N LYS A 388 -32.91 7.83 10.47
CA LYS A 388 -33.10 6.46 10.94
C LYS A 388 -32.70 5.54 9.79
N LYS A 389 -31.41 5.23 9.67
CA LYS A 389 -30.86 4.36 8.63
C LYS A 389 -31.61 3.03 8.61
N ARG A 390 -32.23 2.68 7.48
CA ARG A 390 -32.97 1.43 7.32
C ARG A 390 -31.97 0.32 7.02
N ARG A 391 -31.97 -0.72 7.85
CA ARG A 391 -31.23 -1.97 7.61
C ARG A 391 -32.03 -2.81 6.61
N ILE A 392 -31.46 -3.08 5.45
CA ILE A 392 -32.06 -3.93 4.41
C ILE A 392 -31.16 -5.15 4.25
N GLU A 393 -31.71 -6.35 4.37
CA GLU A 393 -30.96 -7.61 4.24
C GLU A 393 -31.42 -8.34 2.98
N ILE A 394 -30.54 -8.46 1.97
CA ILE A 394 -30.84 -9.13 0.70
C ILE A 394 -29.74 -10.17 0.45
N GLY A 395 -30.12 -11.45 0.39
CA GLY A 395 -29.19 -12.54 0.06
C GLY A 395 -28.03 -12.74 1.04
N GLY A 396 -28.16 -12.32 2.30
CA GLY A 396 -27.08 -12.36 3.31
C GLY A 396 -26.19 -11.11 3.33
N HIS A 397 -26.46 -10.12 2.48
CA HIS A 397 -25.83 -8.80 2.55
C HIS A 397 -26.69 -7.83 3.34
N VAL A 398 -26.07 -7.11 4.28
CA VAL A 398 -26.72 -6.05 5.04
C VAL A 398 -26.36 -4.71 4.42
N LEU A 399 -27.35 -4.01 3.89
CA LEU A 399 -27.25 -2.66 3.33
C LEU A 399 -27.87 -1.67 4.32
N TYR A 400 -27.25 -0.50 4.47
CA TYR A 400 -27.82 0.62 5.20
C TYR A 400 -28.17 1.72 4.20
N ALA A 401 -29.46 2.01 4.06
CA ALA A 401 -29.96 3.12 3.25
C ALA A 401 -30.38 4.27 4.17
N ASP A 402 -30.06 5.50 3.74
CA ASP A 402 -30.54 6.73 4.38
C ASP A 402 -31.98 7.06 3.96
#